data_AF-A0A5N5IP54-F1
#
_entry.id   AF-A0A5N5IP54-F1
#
_cell.length_a   1.000
_cell.length_b   1.000
_cell.length_c   1.000
_cell.angle_alpha   90.00
_cell.angle_beta   90.00
_cell.angle_gamma   90.00
#
_symmetry.space_group_name_H-M   'P 1'
#
loop_
_entity.id
_entity.type
_entity.pdbx_description
1 polymer ?
#
loop_
_entity_poly.entity_id
_entity_poly.type
_entity_poly.pdbx_seq_one_letter_code
_entity_poly.pdbx_strand_id
1 'polypeptide(L)'
;MKGKVVVWHAMITVAAFILAYVIHTVTIADGFHPKKDILFSVYTFHLVFSLVVIIAFQLLSARKKAKDQLGFIYLAVMAAKLALFMVVFSSYFFGESTTTTVSHGNFLVPVFLGLACEVTFLAKTLKHME
;
A
#
# COMPACT_ATOMS: atom_id res chain seq x y z
N MET A 1 -11.46 -18.33 -0.75
CA MET A 1 -10.52 -18.25 -1.90
C MET A 1 -9.33 -19.18 -1.68
N LYS A 2 -8.88 -19.97 -2.68
CA LYS A 2 -7.73 -20.89 -2.52
C LYS A 2 -6.47 -20.09 -2.17
N GLY A 3 -5.65 -20.56 -1.22
CA GLY A 3 -4.43 -19.86 -0.78
C GLY A 3 -3.48 -19.47 -1.93
N LYS A 4 -3.45 -20.26 -3.01
CA LYS A 4 -2.72 -19.96 -4.25
C LYS A 4 -3.07 -18.61 -4.87
N VAL A 5 -4.34 -18.21 -4.83
CA VAL A 5 -4.79 -16.93 -5.42
C VAL A 5 -4.29 -15.75 -4.58
N VAL A 6 -4.27 -15.89 -3.25
CA VAL A 6 -3.80 -14.83 -2.33
C VAL A 6 -2.30 -14.61 -2.52
N VAL A 7 -1.53 -15.70 -2.53
CA VAL A 7 -0.08 -15.65 -2.75
C VAL A 7 0.23 -15.01 -4.10
N TRP A 8 -0.53 -15.35 -5.15
CA TRP A 8 -0.38 -14.72 -6.47
C TRP A 8 -0.62 -13.21 -6.44
N HIS A 9 -1.67 -12.74 -5.77
CA HIS A 9 -1.93 -11.30 -5.65
C HIS A 9 -0.85 -10.60 -4.83
N ALA A 10 -0.42 -11.18 -3.71
CA ALA A 10 0.67 -10.65 -2.90
C ALA A 10 1.97 -10.51 -3.72
N MET A 11 2.31 -11.52 -4.54
CA MET A 11 3.48 -11.45 -5.43
C MET A 11 3.34 -10.34 -6.47
N ILE A 12 2.17 -10.19 -7.09
CA ILE A 12 1.91 -9.09 -8.03
C ILE A 12 2.08 -7.73 -7.33
N THR A 13 1.53 -7.57 -6.12
CA THR A 13 1.66 -6.34 -5.34
C THR A 13 3.13 -6.04 -5.04
N VAL A 14 3.89 -7.02 -4.55
CA VAL A 14 5.34 -6.86 -4.31
C VAL A 14 6.07 -6.45 -5.58
N ALA A 15 5.84 -7.16 -6.69
CA ALA A 15 6.47 -6.86 -7.98
C ALA A 15 6.12 -5.45 -8.48
N ALA A 16 4.85 -5.05 -8.34
CA ALA A 16 4.39 -3.72 -8.74
C ALA A 16 5.05 -2.62 -7.91
N PHE A 17 5.18 -2.80 -6.58
CA PHE A 17 5.88 -1.85 -5.72
C PHE A 17 7.37 -1.75 -6.04
N ILE A 18 8.05 -2.88 -6.28
CA ILE A 18 9.46 -2.89 -6.68
C ILE A 18 9.64 -2.16 -8.01
N LEU A 19 8.86 -2.52 -9.03
CA LEU A 19 8.94 -1.91 -10.35
C LEU A 19 8.66 -0.40 -10.28
N ALA A 20 7.60 -0.01 -9.57
CA ALA A 20 7.26 1.40 -9.41
C ALA A 20 8.34 2.18 -8.65
N TYR A 21 8.97 1.59 -7.62
CA TYR A 21 10.07 2.24 -6.90
C TYR A 21 11.28 2.46 -7.82
N VAL A 22 11.67 1.44 -8.60
CA VAL A 22 12.78 1.55 -9.54
C VAL A 22 12.50 2.62 -10.60
N ILE A 23 11.31 2.63 -11.20
CA ILE A 23 10.93 3.66 -12.18
C ILE A 23 10.96 5.05 -11.53
N HIS A 24 10.38 5.18 -10.34
CA HIS A 24 10.27 6.46 -9.66
C HIS A 24 11.65 7.04 -9.30
N THR A 25 12.53 6.25 -8.72
CA THR A 25 13.91 6.66 -8.39
C THR A 25 14.74 7.07 -9.61
N VAL A 26 14.57 6.39 -10.75
CA VAL A 26 15.22 6.79 -12.01
C VAL A 26 14.68 8.13 -12.54
N THR A 27 13.37 8.38 -12.43
CA THR A 27 12.76 9.62 -12.95
C THR A 27 13.10 10.87 -12.15
N ILE A 28 13.37 10.75 -10.84
CA ILE A 28 13.67 11.90 -9.97
C ILE A 28 15.17 12.25 -9.92
N ALA A 29 16.02 11.60 -10.73
CA ALA A 29 17.47 11.83 -10.84
C ALA A 29 18.29 11.74 -9.53
N ASP A 30 17.69 11.29 -8.43
CA ASP A 30 18.36 11.09 -7.11
C ASP A 30 19.16 9.79 -7.05
N GLY A 31 19.20 9.00 -8.13
CA GLY A 31 19.88 7.70 -8.15
C GLY A 31 19.15 6.63 -7.31
N PHE A 32 19.68 5.39 -7.30
CA PHE A 32 19.11 4.28 -6.54
C PHE A 32 19.81 4.13 -5.18
N HIS A 33 19.18 4.64 -4.11
CA HIS A 33 19.75 4.61 -2.75
C HIS A 33 18.79 4.03 -1.69
N PRO A 34 18.56 2.70 -1.65
CA PRO A 34 17.47 2.08 -0.89
C PRO A 34 17.48 2.34 0.63
N LYS A 35 18.64 2.56 1.25
CA LYS A 35 18.75 2.64 2.72
C LYS A 35 18.76 4.06 3.32
N LYS A 36 18.91 5.09 2.49
CA LYS A 36 18.95 6.50 2.96
C LYS A 36 17.83 7.35 2.37
N ASP A 37 16.99 6.72 1.57
CA ASP A 37 15.93 7.39 0.82
C ASP A 37 14.59 7.29 1.57
N ILE A 38 14.02 8.45 1.88
CA ILE A 38 12.69 8.55 2.47
C ILE A 38 11.63 7.92 1.56
N LEU A 39 11.81 8.02 0.23
CA LEU A 39 10.90 7.42 -0.73
C LEU A 39 10.87 5.90 -0.56
N PHE A 40 12.03 5.25 -0.35
CA PHE A 40 12.06 3.81 -0.03
C PHE A 40 11.26 3.47 1.23
N SER A 41 11.37 4.28 2.27
CA SER A 41 10.64 4.08 3.53
C SER A 41 9.12 4.21 3.33
N VAL A 42 8.70 5.19 2.53
CA VAL A 42 7.28 5.39 2.17
C VAL A 42 6.76 4.21 1.32
N TYR A 43 7.50 3.79 0.29
CA TYR A 43 7.14 2.61 -0.52
C TYR A 43 7.02 1.35 0.33
N THR A 44 7.97 1.15 1.25
CA THR A 44 7.98 0.00 2.15
C THR A 44 6.78 0.02 3.09
N PHE A 45 6.46 1.18 3.68
CA PHE A 45 5.27 1.35 4.52
C PHE A 45 3.99 0.95 3.77
N HIS A 46 3.80 1.50 2.56
CA HIS A 46 2.60 1.21 1.77
C HIS A 46 2.53 -0.26 1.32
N LEU A 47 3.66 -0.86 0.93
CA LEU A 47 3.74 -2.27 0.57
C LEU A 47 3.38 -3.18 1.75
N VAL A 48 4.02 -2.98 2.91
CA VAL A 48 3.79 -3.80 4.11
C VAL A 48 2.34 -3.68 4.55
N PHE A 49 1.80 -2.46 4.60
CA PHE A 49 0.41 -2.24 4.95
C PHE A 49 -0.54 -2.96 3.97
N SER A 50 -0.30 -2.85 2.66
CA SER A 50 -1.10 -3.54 1.65
C SER A 50 -1.05 -5.06 1.77
N LEU A 51 0.10 -5.64 2.10
CA LEU A 51 0.21 -7.07 2.37
C LEU A 51 -0.57 -7.50 3.61
N VAL A 52 -0.53 -6.69 4.68
CA VAL A 52 -1.33 -6.91 5.89
C VAL A 52 -2.82 -6.86 5.56
N VAL A 53 -3.27 -5.89 4.76
CA VAL A 53 -4.66 -5.79 4.30
C VAL A 53 -5.05 -7.04 3.51
N ILE A 54 -4.27 -7.46 2.53
CA ILE A 54 -4.53 -8.66 1.71
C ILE A 54 -4.70 -9.90 2.59
N ILE A 55 -3.81 -10.10 3.57
CA ILE A 55 -3.86 -11.25 4.49
C ILE A 55 -5.08 -11.17 5.42
N ALA A 56 -5.31 -10.01 6.04
CA ALA A 56 -6.42 -9.80 6.96
C ALA A 56 -7.77 -10.02 6.27
N PHE A 57 -7.94 -9.47 5.06
CA PHE A 57 -9.16 -9.61 4.27
C PHE A 57 -9.37 -11.03 3.78
N GLN A 58 -8.30 -11.75 3.43
CA GLN A 58 -8.41 -13.18 3.15
C GLN A 58 -8.96 -13.95 4.35
N LEU A 59 -8.45 -13.69 5.56
CA LEU A 59 -8.92 -14.37 6.78
C LEU A 59 -10.37 -14.00 7.11
N LEU A 60 -10.75 -12.73 6.95
CA LEU A 60 -12.13 -12.28 7.15
C LEU A 60 -13.09 -12.87 6.11
N SER A 61 -12.66 -13.01 4.85
CA SER A 61 -13.48 -13.60 3.77
C SER A 61 -13.85 -15.06 4.00
N ALA A 62 -13.11 -15.77 4.87
CA ALA A 62 -13.45 -17.14 5.25
C ALA A 62 -14.76 -17.21 6.07
N ARG A 63 -15.21 -16.08 6.66
CA ARG A 63 -16.46 -16.00 7.41
C ARG A 63 -17.58 -15.50 6.50
N LYS A 64 -18.53 -16.37 6.11
CA LYS A 64 -19.65 -16.03 5.21
C LYS A 64 -20.43 -14.75 5.60
N LYS A 65 -20.61 -14.50 6.91
CA LYS A 65 -21.33 -13.31 7.42
C LYS A 65 -20.59 -11.98 7.20
N ALA A 66 -19.29 -12.00 6.87
CA ALA A 66 -18.49 -10.80 6.70
C ALA A 66 -18.69 -10.13 5.32
N LYS A 67 -19.28 -10.81 4.33
CA LYS A 67 -19.36 -10.36 2.93
C LYS A 67 -19.86 -8.91 2.81
N ASP A 68 -21.00 -8.62 3.42
CA ASP A 68 -21.66 -7.32 3.28
C ASP A 68 -20.92 -6.20 4.01
N GLN A 69 -20.05 -6.55 4.98
CA GLN A 69 -19.29 -5.60 5.79
C GLN A 69 -17.87 -5.38 5.26
N LEU A 70 -17.32 -6.27 4.43
CA LEU A 70 -15.93 -6.18 3.95
C LEU A 70 -15.66 -4.85 3.21
N GLY A 71 -16.60 -4.37 2.40
CA GLY A 71 -16.46 -3.06 1.74
C GLY A 71 -16.37 -1.90 2.75
N PHE A 72 -17.23 -1.88 3.77
CA PHE A 72 -17.20 -0.87 4.83
C PHE A 72 -15.93 -0.96 5.69
N ILE A 73 -15.51 -2.17 6.05
CA ILE A 73 -14.26 -2.40 6.78
C ILE A 73 -13.09 -1.86 5.96
N TYR A 74 -13.08 -2.08 4.65
CA TYR A 74 -12.01 -1.58 3.79
C TYR A 74 -11.94 -0.06 3.76
N LEU A 75 -13.08 0.63 3.67
CA LEU A 75 -13.12 2.10 3.73
C LEU A 75 -12.54 2.62 5.05
N ALA A 76 -12.87 2.00 6.18
CA ALA A 76 -12.31 2.35 7.48
C ALA A 76 -10.80 2.09 7.54
N VAL A 77 -10.34 0.94 7.05
CA VAL A 77 -8.91 0.58 6.99
C VAL A 77 -8.12 1.52 6.08
N MET A 78 -8.70 1.94 4.95
CA MET A 78 -8.12 2.94 4.05
C MET A 78 -7.93 4.28 4.76
N ALA A 79 -8.96 4.79 5.43
CA ALA A 79 -8.86 6.04 6.18
C ALA A 79 -7.80 5.93 7.30
N ALA A 80 -7.80 4.81 8.03
CA ALA A 80 -6.80 4.54 9.06
C ALA A 80 -5.38 4.46 8.49
N LYS A 81 -5.19 3.88 7.30
CA LYS A 81 -3.89 3.83 6.60
C LYS A 81 -3.35 5.23 6.31
N LEU A 82 -4.20 6.10 5.79
CA LEU A 82 -3.82 7.48 5.45
C LEU A 82 -3.51 8.29 6.71
N ALA A 83 -4.30 8.14 7.78
CA ALA A 83 -4.02 8.76 9.06
C ALA A 83 -2.69 8.26 9.66
N LEU A 84 -2.47 6.95 9.66
CA LEU A 84 -1.24 6.33 10.14
C LEU A 84 -0.03 6.79 9.33
N PHE A 85 -0.16 6.88 8.01
CA PHE A 85 0.87 7.42 7.12
C PHE A 85 1.27 8.84 7.53
N MET A 86 0.29 9.74 7.73
CA MET A 86 0.56 11.11 8.16
C MET A 86 1.24 11.19 9.53
N VAL A 87 0.87 10.31 10.47
CA VAL A 87 1.48 10.26 11.80
C VAL A 87 2.91 9.73 11.73
N VAL A 88 3.14 8.60 11.05
CA VAL A 88 4.45 7.94 10.93
C VAL A 88 5.46 8.83 10.21
N PHE A 89 5.02 9.56 9.19
CA PHE A 89 5.87 10.45 8.40
C PHE A 89 5.67 11.93 8.75
N SER A 90 5.13 12.22 9.95
CA SER A 90 4.81 13.58 10.40
C SER A 90 6.00 14.53 10.40
N SER A 91 7.21 14.05 10.70
CA SER A 91 8.43 14.85 10.65
C SER A 91 8.74 15.37 9.24
N TYR A 92 8.34 14.64 8.19
CA TYR A 92 8.54 15.05 6.81
C TYR A 92 7.44 16.03 6.37
N PHE A 93 6.20 15.85 6.82
CA PHE A 93 5.10 16.73 6.46
C PHE A 93 5.06 18.05 7.22
N PHE A 94 5.47 18.04 8.50
CA PHE A 94 5.27 19.14 9.45
C PHE A 94 6.56 19.58 10.15
N GLY A 95 7.69 18.91 9.91
CA GLY A 95 8.98 19.31 10.48
C GLY A 95 9.58 20.51 9.74
N GLU A 96 10.46 21.25 10.41
CA GLU A 96 11.18 22.41 9.86
C GLU A 96 12.26 22.04 8.82
N SER A 97 12.26 20.81 8.29
CA SER A 97 13.33 20.31 7.43
C SER A 97 13.26 20.88 6.01
N THR A 98 14.18 21.81 5.73
CA THR A 98 14.50 22.38 4.41
C THR A 98 15.31 21.43 3.51
N THR A 99 15.41 20.14 3.85
CA THR A 99 16.42 19.20 3.32
C THR A 99 15.87 17.95 2.62
N THR A 100 14.55 17.77 2.51
CA THR A 100 14.00 16.65 1.74
C THR A 100 14.14 16.94 0.25
N THR A 101 15.04 16.21 -0.44
CA THR A 101 15.19 16.31 -1.91
C THR A 101 13.94 15.85 -2.66
N VAL A 102 13.12 15.02 -2.01
CA VAL A 102 11.88 14.46 -2.53
C VAL A 102 10.69 15.34 -2.12
N SER A 103 10.00 15.90 -3.12
CA SER A 103 8.74 16.64 -2.91
C SER A 103 7.65 15.74 -2.32
N HIS A 104 6.82 16.28 -1.42
CA HIS A 104 5.70 15.56 -0.79
C HIS A 104 4.74 14.95 -1.82
N GLY A 105 4.59 15.57 -2.99
CA GLY A 105 3.75 15.06 -4.08
C GLY A 105 4.19 13.67 -4.57
N ASN A 106 5.48 13.35 -4.47
CA ASN A 106 6.01 12.04 -4.86
C ASN A 106 5.49 10.92 -3.95
N PHE A 107 5.10 11.22 -2.70
CA PHE A 107 4.53 10.21 -1.82
C PHE A 107 3.13 9.76 -2.25
N LEU A 108 2.45 10.48 -3.14
CA LEU A 108 1.16 10.05 -3.69
C LEU A 108 1.28 8.81 -4.58
N VAL A 109 2.41 8.61 -5.25
CA VAL A 109 2.62 7.44 -6.13
C VAL A 109 2.48 6.12 -5.36
N PRO A 110 3.24 5.87 -4.27
CA PRO A 110 3.08 4.65 -3.47
C PRO A 110 1.72 4.58 -2.75
N VAL A 111 1.09 5.71 -2.41
CA VAL A 111 -0.27 5.74 -1.85
C VAL A 111 -1.27 5.14 -2.84
N PHE A 112 -1.37 5.71 -4.05
CA PHE A 112 -2.33 5.27 -5.05
C PHE A 112 -2.04 3.85 -5.54
N LEU A 113 -0.77 3.48 -5.68
CA LEU A 113 -0.39 2.12 -6.04
C LEU A 113 -0.88 1.09 -5.01
N GLY A 114 -0.70 1.38 -3.72
CA GLY A 114 -1.19 0.53 -2.64
C GLY A 114 -2.70 0.38 -2.67
N LEU A 115 -3.43 1.50 -2.80
CA LEU A 115 -4.89 1.49 -2.86
C LEU A 115 -5.42 0.71 -4.07
N ALA A 116 -4.80 0.88 -5.25
CA ALA A 116 -5.17 0.12 -6.45
C ALA A 116 -4.97 -1.40 -6.25
N CYS A 117 -3.84 -1.81 -5.67
CA CYS A 117 -3.58 -3.22 -5.36
C CYS A 117 -4.60 -3.79 -4.37
N GLU A 118 -4.93 -3.04 -3.32
CA GLU A 118 -5.88 -3.45 -2.28
C GLU A 118 -7.31 -3.56 -2.81
N VAL A 119 -7.80 -2.55 -3.52
CA VAL A 119 -9.16 -2.56 -4.11
C VAL A 119 -9.31 -3.67 -5.13
N THR A 120 -8.32 -3.89 -6.00
CA THR A 120 -8.40 -4.96 -7.00
C THR A 120 -8.42 -6.34 -6.37
N PHE A 121 -7.67 -6.56 -5.29
CA PHE A 121 -7.74 -7.78 -4.48
C PHE A 121 -9.10 -7.93 -3.80
N LEU A 122 -9.61 -6.87 -3.18
CA LEU A 122 -10.91 -6.87 -2.50
C LEU A 122 -12.05 -7.18 -3.46
N ALA A 123 -12.09 -6.51 -4.61
CA ALA A 123 -13.11 -6.71 -5.63
C ALA A 123 -13.13 -8.17 -6.12
N LYS A 124 -11.96 -8.77 -6.36
CA LYS A 124 -11.86 -10.19 -6.72
C LYS A 124 -12.30 -11.11 -5.59
N THR A 125 -11.99 -10.76 -4.34
CA THR A 125 -12.40 -11.55 -3.16
C THR A 125 -13.91 -11.53 -3.00
N LEU A 126 -14.55 -10.36 -3.08
CA LEU A 126 -16.00 -10.20 -3.02
C LEU A 126 -16.71 -10.96 -4.15
N LYS A 127 -16.21 -10.86 -5.38
CA LYS A 127 -16.74 -11.62 -6.53
C LYS A 127 -16.68 -13.13 -6.34
N HIS A 128 -15.69 -13.65 -5.62
CA HIS A 128 -15.62 -15.08 -5.30
C HIS A 128 -16.53 -15.51 -4.14
N MET A 129 -17.14 -14.56 -3.43
CA MET A 129 -18.11 -14.80 -2.35
C MET A 129 -19.57 -14.63 -2.84
N GLU A 130 -19.77 -14.17 -4.07
CA GLU A 130 -21.03 -14.26 -4.82
C GLU A 130 -21.25 -15.67 -5.34
#